data_AF-A0A661BX72-F1
#
_entry.id   AF-A0A661BX72-F1
#
_cell.length_a   1.000
_cell.length_b   1.000
_cell.length_c   1.000
_cell.angle_alpha   90.00
_cell.angle_beta   90.00
_cell.angle_gamma   90.00
#
_symmetry.space_group_name_H-M   'P 1'
#
loop_
_entity.id
_entity.type
_entity.pdbx_description
1 polymer ?
#
loop_
_entity_poly.entity_id
_entity_poly.type
_entity_poly.pdbx_seq_one_letter_code
_entity_poly.pdbx_strand_id
1 'polypeptide(L)'
;MKNIFRDKAKRRLGILETNLEFDSDIDDFTQEAVANLYPIIQAELEPEEFVLPANEYEISLADSDIVSVRKILIQNESGAWTSTDDYTMHKDVVSLYSSTSSPLNLRIEGSGRYNMSNVPPEFSQVVLYWVISEFYTILTGDKRKYNIYTQVTGARSVDNFRDLSDYYLDRGNQLLADRATIRGQ
;
A
#
# COMPACT_ATOMS: atom_id res chain seq x y z
N MET A 1 -1.27 -0.25 15.78
CA MET A 1 -0.28 -0.86 14.87
C MET A 1 0.79 0.20 14.59
N LYS A 2 2.09 -0.12 14.65
CA LYS A 2 3.17 0.87 14.50
C LYS A 2 3.37 1.16 13.00
N ASN A 3 3.07 2.37 12.54
CA ASN A 3 3.31 2.78 11.15
C ASN A 3 4.82 2.85 10.86
N ILE A 4 5.34 1.85 10.15
CA ILE A 4 6.76 1.72 9.81
C ILE A 4 7.22 2.87 8.89
N PHE A 5 6.34 3.40 8.03
CA PHE A 5 6.66 4.52 7.15
C PHE A 5 6.86 5.80 7.94
N ARG A 6 6.02 6.06 8.94
CA ARG A 6 6.14 7.24 9.80
C ARG A 6 7.49 7.31 10.49
N ASP A 7 7.93 6.22 11.12
CA ASP A 7 9.21 6.22 11.84
C ASP A 7 10.39 6.41 10.90
N LYS A 8 10.33 5.79 9.71
CA LYS A 8 11.34 5.97 8.65
C LYS A 8 11.37 7.42 8.13
N ALA A 9 10.20 8.03 7.94
CA ALA A 9 10.07 9.43 7.50
C ALA A 9 10.64 10.37 8.57
N LYS A 10 10.20 10.25 9.83
CA LYS A 10 10.71 11.05 10.95
C LYS A 10 12.24 10.97 11.06
N ARG A 11 12.80 9.76 10.98
CA ARG A 11 14.26 9.56 11.03
C ARG A 11 15.01 10.30 9.92
N ARG A 12 14.46 10.32 8.70
CA ARG A 12 15.06 11.06 7.58
C ARG A 12 14.89 12.56 7.68
N LEU A 13 13.76 12.99 8.24
CA LEU A 13 13.43 14.40 8.46
C LEU A 13 14.11 14.97 9.73
N GLY A 14 14.84 14.15 10.50
CA GLY A 14 15.47 14.56 11.74
C GLY A 14 14.48 14.83 12.89
N ILE A 15 13.25 14.35 12.78
CA ILE A 15 12.21 14.51 13.80
C ILE A 15 12.37 13.40 14.84
N LEU A 16 12.40 13.77 16.12
CA LEU A 16 12.44 12.80 17.22
C LEU A 16 11.18 11.92 17.22
N GLU A 17 11.34 10.62 17.48
CA GLU A 17 10.21 9.68 17.54
C GLU A 17 9.14 10.10 18.57
N THR A 18 9.55 10.81 19.64
CA THR A 18 8.68 11.33 20.70
C THR A 18 7.87 12.57 20.30
N ASN A 19 8.21 13.26 19.21
CA ASN A 19 7.43 14.39 18.73
C ASN A 19 6.20 13.85 17.98
N LEU A 20 4.99 14.21 18.43
CA LEU A 20 3.74 13.72 17.85
C LEU A 20 3.04 14.72 16.92
N GLU A 21 3.56 15.95 16.79
CA GLU A 21 2.88 17.04 16.07
C GLU A 21 2.70 16.77 14.57
N PHE A 22 3.57 15.92 14.01
CA PHE A 22 3.59 15.60 12.58
C PHE A 22 3.05 14.20 12.28
N ASP A 23 2.57 13.47 13.29
CA ASP A 23 2.23 12.06 13.15
C ASP A 23 1.03 11.86 12.23
N SER A 24 -0.02 12.66 12.42
CA SER A 24 -1.21 12.63 11.57
C SER A 24 -0.85 12.99 10.14
N ASP A 25 -0.09 14.08 9.93
CA ASP A 25 0.27 14.55 8.60
C ASP A 25 1.08 13.47 7.85
N ILE A 26 2.06 12.85 8.51
CA ILE A 26 2.88 11.80 7.91
C ILE A 26 2.06 10.54 7.64
N ASP A 27 1.13 10.17 8.53
CA ASP A 27 0.24 9.03 8.31
C ASP A 27 -0.68 9.29 7.10
N ASP A 28 -1.25 10.50 6.97
CA ASP A 28 -2.09 10.92 5.85
C ASP A 28 -1.31 10.90 4.52
N PHE A 29 -0.11 11.50 4.46
CA PHE A 29 0.72 11.44 3.24
C PHE A 29 1.13 10.02 2.90
N THR A 30 1.36 9.16 3.90
CA THR A 30 1.66 7.76 3.65
C THR A 30 0.46 7.08 3.00
N GLN A 31 -0.75 7.33 3.49
CA GLN A 31 -1.96 6.75 2.92
C GLN A 31 -2.17 7.20 1.47
N GLU A 32 -2.00 8.49 1.19
CA GLU A 32 -2.10 9.06 -0.16
C GLU A 32 -1.01 8.51 -1.09
N ALA A 33 0.25 8.45 -0.64
CA ALA A 33 1.36 7.91 -1.42
C ALA A 33 1.15 6.42 -1.77
N VAL A 34 0.62 5.64 -0.82
CA VAL A 34 0.28 4.23 -1.04
C VAL A 34 -0.89 4.07 -2.01
N ALA A 35 -1.93 4.90 -1.88
CA ALA A 35 -3.08 4.89 -2.78
C ALA A 35 -2.68 5.24 -4.22
N ASN A 36 -1.75 6.19 -4.40
CA ASN A 36 -1.23 6.58 -5.71
C ASN A 36 -0.33 5.52 -6.37
N LEU A 37 0.23 4.60 -5.58
CA LEU A 37 1.07 3.52 -6.11
C LEU A 37 0.26 2.48 -6.89
N TYR A 38 -0.96 2.16 -6.43
CA TYR A 38 -1.81 1.12 -7.03
C TYR A 38 -2.12 1.32 -8.53
N PRO A 39 -2.61 2.48 -8.99
CA PRO A 39 -2.91 2.65 -10.41
C PRO A 39 -1.66 2.57 -11.30
N ILE A 40 -0.46 2.75 -10.74
CA ILE A 40 0.80 2.73 -11.48
C ILE A 40 1.41 1.32 -11.48
N ILE A 41 1.30 0.59 -10.36
CA ILE A 41 1.89 -0.72 -10.16
C ILE A 41 0.81 -1.72 -9.77
N GLN A 42 0.48 -2.64 -10.68
CA GLN A 42 -0.48 -3.72 -10.43
C GLN A 42 0.24 -5.00 -10.00
N ALA A 43 1.05 -4.94 -8.94
CA ALA A 43 1.70 -6.12 -8.40
C ALA A 43 0.66 -7.08 -7.80
N GLU A 44 1.00 -8.37 -7.85
CA GLU A 44 0.27 -9.41 -7.14
C GLU A 44 0.44 -9.20 -5.63
N LEU A 45 -0.68 -9.23 -4.91
CA LEU A 45 -0.72 -9.19 -3.45
C LEU A 45 -0.48 -10.58 -2.86
N GLU A 46 -0.23 -10.64 -1.57
CA GLU A 46 -0.25 -11.91 -0.85
C GLU A 46 -1.64 -12.56 -0.98
N PRO A 47 -1.71 -13.89 -1.15
CA PRO A 47 -2.99 -14.56 -1.28
C PRO A 47 -3.86 -14.41 -0.03
N GLU A 48 -5.14 -14.12 -0.23
CA GLU A 48 -6.12 -14.07 0.86
C GLU A 48 -6.94 -15.37 0.91
N GLU A 49 -7.24 -15.82 2.12
CA GLU A 49 -8.03 -17.04 2.34
C GLU A 49 -9.47 -16.71 2.69
N PHE A 50 -10.40 -17.40 2.04
CA PHE A 50 -11.84 -17.24 2.22
C PHE A 50 -12.47 -18.59 2.51
N VAL A 51 -13.61 -18.58 3.21
CA VAL A 51 -14.42 -19.78 3.41
C VAL A 51 -15.72 -19.59 2.65
N LEU A 52 -15.95 -20.43 1.63
CA LEU A 52 -17.25 -20.53 0.97
C LEU A 52 -18.15 -21.45 1.81
N PRO A 53 -19.29 -20.98 2.32
CA PRO A 53 -20.21 -21.84 3.06
C PRO A 53 -20.81 -22.95 2.19
N ALA A 54 -21.32 -24.01 2.83
CA ALA A 54 -22.00 -25.10 2.11
C ALA A 54 -23.24 -24.58 1.37
N ASN A 55 -23.44 -25.07 0.14
CA ASN A 55 -24.51 -24.68 -0.78
C ASN A 55 -24.49 -23.20 -1.24
N GLU A 56 -23.42 -22.47 -0.95
CA GLU A 56 -23.15 -21.17 -1.55
C GLU A 56 -22.28 -21.32 -2.79
N TYR A 57 -22.27 -20.29 -3.63
CA TYR A 57 -21.44 -20.23 -4.83
C TYR A 57 -20.75 -18.87 -5.00
N GLU A 58 -20.99 -17.91 -4.10
CA GLU A 58 -20.44 -16.55 -4.21
C GLU A 58 -19.63 -16.17 -2.96
N ILE A 59 -18.56 -15.40 -3.20
CA ILE A 59 -17.76 -14.74 -2.16
C ILE A 59 -17.68 -13.26 -2.48
N SER A 60 -17.87 -12.45 -1.44
CA SER A 60 -17.62 -11.01 -1.51
C SER A 60 -16.17 -10.70 -1.16
N LEU A 61 -15.52 -9.92 -2.01
CA LEU A 61 -14.21 -9.31 -1.85
C LEU A 61 -14.32 -7.84 -1.37
N ALA A 62 -15.49 -7.39 -0.92
CA ALA A 62 -15.70 -5.99 -0.53
C ALA A 62 -14.72 -5.49 0.55
N ASP A 63 -14.31 -6.40 1.45
CA ASP A 63 -13.35 -6.13 2.53
C ASP A 63 -11.93 -6.64 2.22
N SER A 64 -11.70 -7.15 1.00
CA SER A 64 -10.41 -7.65 0.54
C SER A 64 -9.57 -6.53 -0.07
N ASP A 65 -8.25 -6.62 0.03
CA ASP A 65 -7.38 -5.74 -0.74
C ASP A 65 -7.36 -6.15 -2.22
N ILE A 66 -7.69 -7.41 -2.55
CA ILE A 66 -7.70 -7.95 -3.91
C ILE A 66 -8.86 -7.35 -4.73
N VAL A 67 -8.51 -6.71 -5.85
CA VAL A 67 -9.47 -6.07 -6.78
C VAL A 67 -9.59 -6.81 -8.10
N SER A 68 -8.55 -7.55 -8.50
CA SER A 68 -8.56 -8.36 -9.72
C SER A 68 -8.03 -9.74 -9.39
N VAL A 69 -8.91 -10.74 -9.49
CA VAL A 69 -8.53 -12.14 -9.28
C VAL A 69 -7.77 -12.65 -10.50
N ARG A 70 -6.61 -13.26 -10.26
CA ARG A 70 -5.85 -13.98 -11.26
C ARG A 70 -6.11 -15.47 -11.17
N LYS A 71 -6.21 -16.00 -9.94
CA LYS A 71 -6.29 -17.44 -9.69
C LYS A 71 -7.02 -17.73 -8.39
N ILE A 72 -7.76 -18.83 -8.38
CA ILE A 72 -8.38 -19.38 -7.17
C ILE A 72 -7.85 -20.79 -6.95
N LEU A 73 -7.46 -21.07 -5.71
CA LEU A 73 -7.09 -22.39 -5.24
C LEU A 73 -8.16 -22.89 -4.28
N ILE A 74 -8.62 -24.12 -4.46
CA ILE A 74 -9.56 -24.81 -3.57
C ILE A 74 -8.79 -25.85 -2.76
N GLN A 75 -8.99 -25.87 -1.45
CA GLN A 75 -8.44 -26.90 -0.60
C GLN A 75 -9.28 -28.18 -0.70
N ASN A 76 -8.64 -29.31 -0.98
CA ASN A 76 -9.29 -30.62 -0.97
C ASN A 76 -9.36 -31.23 0.44
N GLU A 77 -10.03 -32.38 0.59
CA GLU A 77 -10.18 -33.08 1.87
C GLU A 77 -8.85 -33.50 2.52
N SER A 78 -7.79 -33.69 1.71
CA SER A 78 -6.43 -34.01 2.20
C SER A 78 -5.64 -32.77 2.64
N GLY A 79 -6.22 -31.57 2.53
CA GLY A 79 -5.59 -30.29 2.85
C GLY A 79 -4.73 -29.70 1.73
N ALA A 80 -4.67 -30.33 0.56
CA ALA A 80 -3.89 -29.86 -0.58
C ALA A 80 -4.66 -28.83 -1.42
N TRP A 81 -3.94 -27.83 -1.91
CA TRP A 81 -4.49 -26.74 -2.73
C TRP A 81 -4.46 -27.09 -4.22
N THR A 82 -5.60 -26.97 -4.89
CA THR A 82 -5.74 -27.25 -6.33
C THR A 82 -6.34 -26.05 -7.02
N SER A 83 -5.79 -25.64 -8.17
CA SER A 83 -6.31 -24.50 -8.92
C SER A 83 -7.62 -24.82 -9.63
N THR A 84 -8.49 -23.81 -9.72
CA THR A 84 -9.69 -23.85 -10.54
C THR A 84 -9.73 -22.64 -11.47
N ASP A 85 -10.21 -22.85 -12.69
CA ASP A 85 -10.56 -21.80 -13.64
C ASP A 85 -12.09 -21.65 -13.76
N ASP A 86 -12.86 -22.45 -13.00
CA ASP A 86 -14.31 -22.48 -13.03
C ASP A 86 -14.93 -21.42 -12.12
N TYR A 87 -14.61 -20.15 -12.41
CA TYR A 87 -15.17 -19.00 -11.70
C TYR A 87 -15.43 -17.82 -12.63
N THR A 88 -16.30 -16.93 -12.19
CA THR A 88 -16.50 -15.60 -12.77
C THR A 88 -16.33 -14.54 -11.72
N MET A 89 -15.94 -13.34 -12.14
CA MET A 89 -15.85 -12.19 -11.28
C MET A 89 -16.71 -11.07 -11.84
N HIS A 90 -17.57 -10.50 -10.99
CA HIS A 90 -18.31 -9.30 -11.30
C HIS A 90 -18.15 -8.30 -10.15
N LYS A 91 -17.47 -7.18 -10.44
CA LYS A 91 -17.08 -6.19 -9.42
C LYS A 91 -16.29 -6.87 -8.29
N ASP A 92 -16.79 -6.81 -7.08
CA ASP A 92 -16.24 -7.36 -5.85
C ASP A 92 -16.79 -8.76 -5.53
N VAL A 93 -17.57 -9.38 -6.42
CA VAL A 93 -18.13 -10.72 -6.20
C VAL A 93 -17.45 -11.73 -7.11
N VAL A 94 -16.99 -12.82 -6.50
CA VAL A 94 -16.47 -14.01 -7.18
C VAL A 94 -17.51 -15.11 -7.08
N SER A 95 -17.98 -15.60 -8.23
CA SER A 95 -18.97 -16.67 -8.31
C SER A 95 -18.32 -17.93 -8.90
N LEU A 96 -18.30 -19.03 -8.15
CA LEU A 96 -17.86 -20.35 -8.62
C LEU A 96 -19.01 -21.02 -9.40
N TYR A 97 -18.68 -21.75 -10.47
CA TYR A 97 -19.71 -22.43 -11.28
C TYR A 97 -20.31 -23.67 -10.61
N SER A 98 -19.72 -24.15 -9.50
CA SER A 98 -20.22 -25.30 -8.77
C SER A 98 -20.35 -24.99 -7.28
N SER A 99 -21.53 -25.30 -6.72
CA SER A 99 -21.76 -25.31 -5.28
C SER A 99 -21.40 -26.68 -4.71
N THR A 100 -20.76 -26.71 -3.55
CA THR A 100 -20.48 -27.96 -2.83
C THR A 100 -21.40 -28.12 -1.63
N SER A 101 -21.72 -29.37 -1.30
CA SER A 101 -22.52 -29.71 -0.11
C SER A 101 -21.77 -29.50 1.21
N SER A 102 -20.45 -29.29 1.14
CA SER A 102 -19.57 -28.94 2.25
C SER A 102 -18.95 -27.56 2.03
N PRO A 103 -18.55 -26.86 3.11
CA PRO A 103 -17.77 -25.62 2.98
C PRO A 103 -16.45 -25.86 2.25
N LEU A 104 -15.98 -24.85 1.51
CA LEU A 104 -14.67 -24.87 0.84
C LEU A 104 -13.76 -23.79 1.42
N ASN A 105 -12.51 -24.15 1.66
CA ASN A 105 -11.46 -23.16 1.88
C ASN A 105 -10.91 -22.76 0.52
N LEU A 106 -10.97 -21.48 0.23
CA LEU A 106 -10.43 -20.88 -0.97
C LEU A 106 -9.21 -20.04 -0.63
N ARG A 107 -8.24 -20.02 -1.53
CA ARG A 107 -7.16 -19.06 -1.54
C ARG A 107 -7.20 -18.31 -2.86
N ILE A 108 -7.35 -17.00 -2.78
CA ILE A 108 -7.51 -16.12 -3.94
C ILE A 108 -6.19 -15.37 -4.14
N GLU A 109 -5.64 -15.47 -5.34
CA GLU A 109 -4.41 -14.79 -5.76
C GLU A 109 -4.78 -13.74 -6.81
N GLY A 110 -4.23 -12.53 -6.68
CA GLY A 110 -4.61 -11.43 -7.54
C GLY A 110 -3.87 -10.14 -7.26
N SER A 111 -4.18 -9.11 -8.05
CA SER A 111 -3.71 -7.75 -7.82
C SER A 111 -4.79 -6.93 -7.11
N GLY A 112 -4.37 -5.92 -6.37
CA GLY A 112 -5.28 -5.24 -5.47
C GLY A 112 -4.71 -3.94 -4.91
N ARG A 113 -5.55 -3.22 -4.17
CA ARG A 113 -5.19 -1.93 -3.59
C ARG A 113 -4.12 -2.12 -2.53
N TYR A 114 -3.12 -1.24 -2.56
CA TYR A 114 -2.16 -1.23 -1.48
C TYR A 114 -2.72 -0.52 -0.25
N ASN A 115 -2.32 -1.00 0.91
CA ASN A 115 -2.42 -0.37 2.21
C ASN A 115 -1.02 -0.36 2.86
N MET A 116 -0.88 0.33 4.00
CA MET A 116 0.43 0.49 4.65
C MET A 116 1.11 -0.83 5.05
N SER A 117 0.38 -1.94 5.14
CA SER A 117 0.91 -3.26 5.49
C SER A 117 1.30 -4.14 4.30
N ASN A 118 0.74 -3.90 3.11
CA ASN A 118 0.91 -4.79 1.96
C ASN A 118 1.71 -4.15 0.79
N VAL A 119 2.25 -2.92 0.97
CA VAL A 119 3.15 -2.30 -0.02
C VAL A 119 4.34 -3.23 -0.29
N PRO A 120 4.61 -3.60 -1.55
CA PRO A 120 5.75 -4.46 -1.85
C PRO A 120 7.07 -3.81 -1.40
N PRO A 121 8.00 -4.58 -0.81
CA PRO A 121 9.22 -4.03 -0.21
C PRO A 121 10.07 -3.17 -1.16
N GLU A 122 10.09 -3.50 -2.45
CA GLU A 122 10.82 -2.76 -3.48
C GLU A 122 10.27 -1.36 -3.75
N PHE A 123 8.97 -1.13 -3.48
CA PHE A 123 8.31 0.17 -3.64
C PHE A 123 8.19 0.95 -2.32
N SER A 124 8.53 0.34 -1.19
CA SER A 124 8.52 1.03 0.12
C SER A 124 9.39 2.28 0.12
N GLN A 125 10.49 2.28 -0.65
CA GLN A 125 11.38 3.43 -0.76
C GLN A 125 10.78 4.56 -1.61
N VAL A 126 9.95 4.24 -2.61
CA VAL A 126 9.21 5.21 -3.42
C VAL A 126 8.20 5.94 -2.55
N VAL A 127 7.37 5.18 -1.83
CA VAL A 127 6.38 5.72 -0.87
C VAL A 127 7.05 6.67 0.11
N LEU A 128 8.18 6.26 0.70
CA LEU A 128 8.92 7.09 1.65
C LEU A 128 9.43 8.40 1.03
N TYR A 129 9.81 8.42 -0.25
CA TYR A 129 10.26 9.64 -0.91
C TYR A 129 9.08 10.58 -1.21
N TRP A 130 7.94 10.07 -1.65
CA TRP A 130 6.74 10.87 -1.84
C TRP A 130 6.23 11.48 -0.53
N VAL A 131 6.22 10.71 0.57
CA VAL A 131 5.86 11.23 1.90
C VAL A 131 6.77 12.39 2.34
N ILE A 132 8.07 12.28 2.09
CA ILE A 132 9.04 13.34 2.44
C ILE A 132 8.84 14.57 1.55
N SER A 133 8.53 14.37 0.27
CA SER A 133 8.20 15.47 -0.65
C SER A 133 6.98 16.24 -0.15
N GLU A 134 5.87 15.55 0.15
CA GLU A 134 4.66 16.18 0.70
C GLU A 134 4.91 16.90 2.03
N PHE A 135 5.72 16.31 2.91
CA PHE A 135 6.10 16.95 4.16
C PHE A 135 6.79 18.30 3.92
N TYR A 136 7.74 18.38 2.99
CA TYR A 136 8.40 19.65 2.65
C TYR A 136 7.47 20.65 1.94
N THR A 137 6.50 20.16 1.16
CA THR A 137 5.43 20.99 0.59
C THR A 137 4.61 21.66 1.70
N ILE A 138 4.21 20.91 2.74
CA ILE A 138 3.52 21.47 3.91
C ILE A 138 4.36 22.51 4.62
N LEU A 139 5.65 22.24 4.87
CA LEU A 139 6.52 23.22 5.53
C LEU A 139 6.65 24.53 4.74
N THR A 140 6.55 24.46 3.41
CA THR A 140 6.56 25.64 2.55
C THR A 140 5.27 26.44 2.64
N GLY A 141 4.12 25.77 2.80
CA GLY A 141 2.79 26.39 2.84
C GLY A 141 2.29 26.80 4.23
N ASP A 142 2.75 26.14 5.30
CA ASP A 142 2.28 26.36 6.68
C ASP A 142 3.41 26.90 7.59
N LYS A 143 3.34 28.20 7.87
CA LYS A 143 4.27 28.90 8.77
C LYS A 143 4.29 28.34 10.19
N ARG A 144 3.16 27.84 10.71
CA ARG A 144 3.08 27.25 12.05
C ARG A 144 3.87 25.95 12.08
N LYS A 145 3.62 25.05 11.13
CA LYS A 145 4.33 23.76 11.03
C LYS A 145 5.83 23.97 10.79
N TYR A 146 6.20 24.94 9.95
CA TYR A 146 7.60 25.35 9.76
C TYR A 146 8.29 25.78 11.07
N ASN A 147 7.65 26.65 11.85
CA ASN A 147 8.21 27.12 13.13
C ASN A 147 8.39 25.97 14.12
N ILE A 148 7.42 25.05 14.19
CA ILE A 148 7.55 23.88 15.06
C ILE A 148 8.69 22.98 14.58
N TYR A 149 8.77 22.72 13.27
CA TYR A 149 9.81 21.87 12.69
C TYR A 149 11.23 22.41 12.96
N THR A 150 11.44 23.72 12.78
CA THR A 150 12.74 24.37 13.05
C THR A 150 13.12 24.35 14.53
N GLN A 151 12.14 24.50 15.43
CA GLN A 151 12.36 24.35 16.88
C GLN A 151 12.74 22.92 17.26
N VAL A 152 12.08 21.93 16.67
CA VAL A 152 12.26 20.51 17.00
C VAL A 152 13.58 19.96 16.45
N THR A 153 13.94 20.32 15.23
CA THR A 153 15.13 19.78 14.55
C THR A 153 16.39 20.59 14.83
N GLY A 154 16.27 21.81 15.35
CA GLY A 154 17.39 22.75 15.48
C GLY A 154 18.00 23.14 14.13
N ALA A 155 17.34 22.79 13.02
CA ALA A 155 17.82 23.07 11.68
C ALA A 155 17.79 24.59 11.45
N ARG A 156 18.97 25.16 11.17
CA ARG A 156 19.06 26.52 10.61
C ARG A 156 18.54 26.43 9.19
N SER A 157 17.42 27.11 8.94
CA SER A 157 16.88 27.47 7.63
C SER A 157 17.30 26.50 6.51
N VAL A 158 16.52 25.45 6.28
CA VAL A 158 16.57 24.82 4.96
C VAL A 158 16.13 25.91 3.99
N ASP A 159 17.09 26.49 3.28
CA ASP A 159 16.86 27.74 2.53
C ASP A 159 15.88 27.54 1.36
N ASN A 160 15.60 26.29 0.97
CA ASN A 160 14.59 26.01 -0.04
C ASN A 160 13.90 24.64 0.15
N PHE A 161 12.84 24.60 0.97
CA PHE A 161 12.01 23.40 1.13
C PHE A 161 11.33 22.97 -0.16
N ARG A 162 11.07 23.90 -1.09
CA ARG A 162 10.51 23.57 -2.40
C ARG A 162 11.48 22.72 -3.20
N ASP A 163 12.76 23.10 -3.25
CA ASP A 163 13.79 22.29 -3.94
C ASP A 163 13.94 20.91 -3.31
N LEU A 164 13.83 20.79 -1.98
CA LEU A 164 13.83 19.48 -1.33
C LEU A 164 12.59 18.67 -1.67
N SER A 165 11.41 19.30 -1.70
CA SER A 165 10.18 18.63 -2.11
C SER A 165 10.30 18.07 -3.52
N ASP A 166 10.73 18.90 -4.48
CA ASP A 166 10.92 18.53 -5.88
C ASP A 166 11.99 17.43 -6.01
N TYR A 167 13.11 17.55 -5.29
CA TYR A 167 14.17 16.53 -5.28
C TYR A 167 13.66 15.15 -4.86
N TYR A 168 12.90 15.08 -3.77
CA TYR A 168 12.38 13.82 -3.27
C TYR A 168 11.28 13.24 -4.19
N LEU A 169 10.45 14.10 -4.78
CA LEU A 169 9.46 13.69 -5.78
C LEU A 169 10.14 13.07 -7.00
N ASP A 170 11.11 13.76 -7.59
CA ASP A 170 11.85 13.31 -8.77
C ASP A 170 12.59 12.01 -8.50
N ARG A 171 13.24 11.91 -7.34
CA ARG A 171 13.94 10.69 -6.92
C ARG A 171 13.00 9.51 -6.69
N GLY A 172 11.81 9.77 -6.13
CA GLY A 172 10.74 8.79 -5.99
C GLY A 172 10.27 8.27 -7.35
N ASN A 173 10.01 9.19 -8.29
CA ASN A 173 9.53 8.87 -9.63
C ASN A 173 10.57 8.11 -10.47
N GLN A 174 11.85 8.50 -10.41
CA GLN A 174 12.93 7.75 -11.05
C GLN A 174 13.02 6.33 -10.50
N LEU A 175 13.03 6.18 -9.17
CA LEU A 175 13.10 4.86 -8.56
C LEU A 175 11.88 4.00 -8.91
N LEU A 176 10.69 4.61 -8.98
CA LEU A 176 9.48 3.92 -9.41
C LEU A 176 9.62 3.43 -10.85
N ALA A 177 10.06 4.29 -11.78
CA ALA A 177 10.27 3.93 -13.17
C ALA A 177 11.28 2.78 -13.33
N ASP A 178 12.40 2.86 -12.62
CA ASP A 178 13.45 1.82 -12.63
C ASP A 178 12.91 0.47 -12.14
N ARG A 179 12.12 0.48 -11.06
CA ARG A 179 11.58 -0.75 -10.44
C ARG A 179 10.38 -1.31 -11.19
N ALA A 180 9.51 -0.45 -11.73
CA ALA A 180 8.38 -0.84 -12.55
C ALA A 180 8.83 -1.54 -13.82
N THR A 181 9.89 -1.02 -14.47
CA THR A 181 10.46 -1.61 -15.70
C THR A 181 10.93 -3.05 -15.47
N ILE A 182 11.43 -3.38 -14.28
CA ILE A 182 11.88 -4.74 -13.93
C ILE A 182 10.71 -5.74 -13.86
N ARG A 183 9.49 -5.27 -13.56
CA ARG A 183 8.29 -6.12 -13.48
C ARG A 183 7.53 -6.26 -14.81
N GLY A 184 8.01 -5.60 -15.88
CA GLY A 184 7.49 -5.76 -17.24
C GLY A 184 6.24 -4.93 -17.51
N GLN A 185 6.37 -4.04 -18.51
CA GLN A 185 5.34 -3.94 -19.53
C GLN A 185 5.31 -5.23 -20.36
#